data_AF-A0AA85IUX5-F1
#
_entry.id   AF-A0AA85IUX5-F1
#
_cell.length_a   1.000
_cell.length_b   1.000
_cell.length_c   1.000
_cell.angle_alpha   90.00
_cell.angle_beta   90.00
_cell.angle_gamma   90.00
#
_symmetry.space_group_name_H-M   'P 1'
#
loop_
_entity.id
_entity.type
_entity.pdbx_description
1 polymer ?
#
loop_
_entity_poly.entity_id
_entity_poly.type
_entity_poly.pdbx_seq_one_letter_code
_entity_poly.pdbx_strand_id
1 'polypeptide(L)'
;MNIGLPTDYLKQLLLRCTLNVQFRFNDVIYNQRDGVAMGSPLGPLLADVFMASLENGPLKETIDSLFMYKRYVDDTFIVCDENTSTAELLRIFNGSHPCLLFTIEEESDSSFHFLDVKLDRRENGTLLRSIYRKPTFTGQYTNFNSWVPLGRKRNLIHSLCSRIRKICSPETIDRELDNLRSNLLNNGYPKRFIERNIKKESTPRQVTVPKKKLFISLAFKGDTISELIKNRLSKCIKRTFPAADLHLVFTSRNMIRQCVKDRLPLLSTSMCIYSFTCSCGAVYIGRCKRNL
;
A
#
# COMPACT_ATOMS: atom_id res chain seq x y z
N MET A 1 24.33 4.69 10.72
CA MET A 1 24.10 6.14 10.90
C MET A 1 24.07 6.42 12.39
N ASN A 2 25.12 7.05 12.93
CA ASN A 2 25.09 7.55 14.30
C ASN A 2 24.62 9.00 14.21
N ILE A 3 23.33 9.23 14.46
CA ILE A 3 22.66 10.52 14.20
C ILE A 3 23.08 11.59 15.24
N GLY A 4 23.89 11.21 16.25
CA GLY A 4 24.44 12.13 17.25
C GLY A 4 23.40 12.76 18.17
N LEU A 5 22.13 12.35 18.09
CA LEU A 5 21.06 12.82 18.96
C LEU A 5 21.13 12.06 20.30
N PRO A 6 21.25 12.75 21.44
CA PRO A 6 21.20 12.09 22.74
C PRO A 6 19.82 11.45 22.97
N THR A 7 19.81 10.31 23.66
CA THR A 7 18.62 9.49 23.89
C THR A 7 17.47 10.28 24.53
N ASP A 8 17.77 11.20 25.45
CA ASP A 8 16.77 12.03 26.13
C ASP A 8 16.04 12.97 25.17
N TYR A 9 16.77 13.60 24.25
CA TYR A 9 16.18 14.46 23.23
C TYR A 9 15.31 13.66 22.27
N LEU A 10 15.77 12.47 21.85
CA LEU A 10 14.98 11.59 21.00
C LEU A 10 13.68 11.16 21.69
N LYS A 11 13.74 10.79 22.98
CA LYS A 11 12.57 10.44 23.79
C LYS A 11 11.58 11.62 23.87
N GLN A 12 12.07 12.83 24.14
CA GLN A 12 11.21 14.02 24.19
C GLN A 12 10.54 14.32 22.84
N LEU A 13 11.29 14.21 21.74
CA LEU A 13 10.74 14.40 20.40
C LEU A 13 9.69 13.35 20.06
N LEU A 14 9.93 12.08 20.39
CA LEU A 14 8.95 11.01 20.19
C LEU A 14 7.66 11.30 20.97
N LEU A 15 7.76 11.59 22.26
CA LEU A 15 6.61 11.91 23.11
C LEU A 15 5.82 13.12 22.58
N ARG A 16 6.50 14.17 22.11
CA ARG A 16 5.83 15.34 21.51
C ARG A 16 5.12 15.02 20.19
N CYS A 17 5.64 14.07 19.42
CA CYS A 17 5.05 13.65 18.15
C CYS A 17 3.88 12.66 18.32
N THR A 18 3.80 11.96 19.45
CA THR A 18 2.86 10.85 19.65
C THR A 18 1.82 11.10 20.73
N LEU A 19 2.08 11.98 21.70
CA LEU A 19 1.14 12.34 22.74
C LEU A 19 0.31 13.58 22.38
N ASN A 20 -0.88 13.67 22.98
CA ASN A 20 -1.80 14.80 22.80
C ASN A 20 -2.14 15.09 21.33
N VAL A 21 -2.26 14.05 20.51
CA VAL A 21 -2.65 14.22 19.10
C VAL A 21 -4.08 14.76 19.06
N GLN A 22 -4.23 15.94 18.48
CA GLN A 22 -5.53 16.60 18.30
C GLN A 22 -5.94 16.52 16.83
N PHE A 23 -7.22 16.26 16.59
CA PHE A 23 -7.79 16.30 15.25
C PHE A 23 -9.16 16.96 15.27
N ARG A 24 -9.57 17.53 14.13
CA ARG A 24 -10.88 18.17 13.96
C ARG A 24 -11.78 17.30 13.11
N PHE A 25 -13.02 17.14 13.54
CA PHE A 25 -14.09 16.47 12.79
C PHE A 25 -15.42 17.15 13.11
N ASN A 26 -16.21 17.50 12.08
CA ASN A 26 -17.48 18.23 12.26
C ASN A 26 -17.33 19.48 13.14
N ASP A 27 -16.28 20.26 12.89
CA ASP A 27 -15.96 21.48 13.64
C ASP A 27 -15.66 21.33 15.14
N VAL A 28 -15.54 20.10 15.63
CA VAL A 28 -15.16 19.79 17.00
C VAL A 28 -13.71 19.29 17.04
N ILE A 29 -12.94 19.78 18.02
CA ILE A 29 -11.57 19.33 18.28
C ILE A 29 -11.62 18.14 19.25
N TYR A 30 -11.05 17.03 18.83
CA TYR A 30 -10.91 15.81 19.60
C TYR A 30 -9.45 15.59 19.97
N ASN A 31 -9.22 15.10 21.18
CA ASN A 31 -7.91 14.63 21.62
C ASN A 31 -7.92 13.11 21.63
N GLN A 32 -6.97 12.50 20.92
CA GLN A 32 -6.74 11.06 21.03
C GLN A 32 -6.16 10.76 22.41
N ARG A 33 -6.88 9.94 23.17
CA ARG A 33 -6.50 9.54 24.54
C ARG A 33 -5.80 8.19 24.60
N ASP A 34 -6.09 7.30 23.67
CA ASP A 34 -5.57 5.93 23.65
C ASP A 34 -5.12 5.52 22.24
N GLY A 35 -4.13 4.63 22.21
CA GLY A 35 -3.46 4.17 21.00
C GLY A 35 -2.62 5.23 20.29
N VAL A 36 -2.09 4.85 19.13
CA VAL A 36 -1.35 5.75 18.25
C VAL A 36 -2.26 6.24 17.13
N ALA A 37 -2.12 7.51 16.75
CA ALA A 37 -2.95 8.09 15.70
C ALA A 37 -2.78 7.36 14.36
N MET A 38 -3.90 6.84 13.84
CA MET A 38 -3.94 6.30 12.48
C MET A 38 -3.56 7.40 11.47
N GLY A 39 -2.67 7.09 10.54
CA GLY A 39 -2.11 8.05 9.61
C GLY A 39 -0.92 8.87 10.15
N SER A 40 -0.52 8.67 11.41
CA SER A 40 0.77 9.16 11.90
C SER A 40 1.90 8.47 11.13
N PRO A 41 2.92 9.21 10.64
CA PRO A 41 4.10 8.62 10.01
C PRO A 41 4.84 7.62 10.92
N LEU A 42 4.75 7.81 12.24
CA LEU A 42 5.36 6.91 13.23
C LEU A 42 4.41 5.80 13.70
N GLY A 43 3.12 5.87 13.34
CA GLY A 43 2.09 4.93 13.79
C GLY A 43 2.46 3.47 13.57
N PRO A 44 2.74 3.06 12.33
CA PRO A 44 3.11 1.67 12.02
C PRO A 44 4.34 1.19 12.78
N LEU A 45 5.36 2.04 12.92
CA LEU A 45 6.59 1.69 13.64
C LEU A 45 6.33 1.46 15.13
N LEU A 46 5.56 2.34 15.76
CA LEU A 46 5.27 2.24 17.19
C LEU A 46 4.37 1.05 17.50
N ALA A 47 3.39 0.77 16.64
CA ALA A 47 2.57 -0.43 16.74
C ALA A 47 3.43 -1.69 16.62
N ASP A 48 4.38 -1.73 15.67
CA ASP A 48 5.28 -2.87 15.48
C ASP A 48 6.23 -3.07 16.67
N VAL A 49 6.80 -1.99 17.22
CA VAL A 49 7.64 -2.03 18.43
C VAL A 49 6.84 -2.52 19.65
N PHE A 50 5.61 -2.04 19.81
CA PHE A 50 4.74 -2.46 20.90
C PHE A 50 4.40 -3.95 20.80
N MET A 51 3.99 -4.42 19.62
CA MET A 51 3.73 -5.83 19.36
C MET A 51 4.99 -6.69 19.59
N ALA A 52 6.15 -6.24 19.11
CA ALA A 52 7.41 -6.92 19.35
C ALA A 52 7.75 -7.02 20.85
N SER A 53 7.39 -6.03 21.66
CA SER A 53 7.57 -6.09 23.12
C SER A 53 6.69 -7.15 23.77
N LEU A 54 5.47 -7.37 23.28
CA LEU A 54 4.58 -8.43 23.77
C LEU A 54 5.07 -9.81 23.33
N GLU A 55 5.47 -9.93 22.07
CA GLU A 55 6.00 -11.15 21.46
C GLU A 55 7.31 -11.62 22.11
N ASN A 56 8.20 -10.69 22.47
CA ASN A 56 9.47 -11.01 23.12
C ASN A 56 9.40 -10.99 24.66
N GLY A 57 8.23 -10.71 25.23
CA GLY A 57 8.00 -10.68 26.67
C GLY A 57 6.95 -11.73 27.06
N PRO A 58 5.73 -11.32 27.42
CA PRO A 58 4.71 -12.21 27.96
C PRO A 58 4.30 -13.36 27.02
N LEU A 59 4.42 -13.19 25.70
CA LEU A 59 4.03 -14.23 24.72
C LEU A 59 5.20 -15.10 24.27
N LYS A 60 6.41 -14.82 24.75
CA LYS A 60 7.63 -15.42 24.19
C LYS A 60 7.64 -16.93 24.31
N GLU A 61 7.39 -17.46 25.51
CA GLU A 61 7.43 -18.90 25.76
C GLU A 61 6.38 -19.64 24.93
N THR A 62 5.17 -19.07 24.83
CA THR A 62 4.10 -19.62 23.99
C THR A 62 4.51 -19.61 22.52
N ILE A 63 5.04 -18.49 22.01
CA ILE A 63 5.47 -18.37 20.61
C ILE A 63 6.61 -19.33 20.29
N ASP A 64 7.59 -19.47 21.18
CA ASP A 64 8.73 -20.37 21.02
C ASP A 64 8.32 -21.86 21.00
N SER A 65 7.16 -22.20 21.57
CA SER A 65 6.60 -23.56 21.54
C SER A 65 5.86 -23.91 20.24
N LEU A 66 5.49 -22.89 19.44
CA LEU A 66 4.78 -23.08 18.17
C LEU A 66 5.74 -23.60 17.08
N PHE A 67 5.23 -24.40 16.15
CA PHE A 67 6.03 -24.82 14.99
C PHE A 67 6.41 -23.62 14.11
N MET A 68 5.48 -22.69 13.93
CA MET A 68 5.75 -21.45 13.20
C MET A 68 4.90 -20.30 13.75
N TYR A 69 5.54 -19.14 13.89
CA TYR A 69 4.88 -17.87 14.13
C TYR A 69 5.45 -16.81 13.17
N LYS A 70 4.58 -16.14 12.41
CA LYS A 70 4.94 -15.02 11.54
C LYS A 70 3.90 -13.92 11.68
N ARG A 71 4.34 -12.68 11.85
CA ARG A 71 3.46 -11.50 11.87
C ARG A 71 3.72 -10.60 10.66
N TYR A 72 2.65 -10.09 10.07
CA TYR A 72 2.65 -9.04 9.07
C TYR A 72 1.75 -7.90 9.54
N VAL A 73 2.34 -6.85 10.12
CA VAL A 73 1.61 -5.74 10.75
C VAL A 73 0.67 -6.25 11.84
N ASP A 74 -0.63 -6.34 11.56
CA ASP A 74 -1.72 -6.77 12.43
C ASP A 74 -2.08 -8.26 12.24
N ASP A 75 -1.75 -8.87 11.11
CA ASP A 75 -2.08 -10.26 10.82
C ASP A 75 -0.99 -11.22 11.29
N THR A 76 -1.36 -12.29 11.99
CA THR A 76 -0.46 -13.36 12.44
C THR A 76 -0.77 -14.69 11.78
N PHE A 77 0.26 -15.38 11.28
CA PHE A 77 0.19 -16.73 10.75
C PHE A 77 0.87 -17.69 11.73
N ILE A 78 0.09 -18.65 12.24
CA ILE A 78 0.52 -19.61 13.25
C ILE A 78 0.36 -21.01 12.70
N VAL A 79 1.39 -21.83 12.89
CA VAL A 79 1.33 -23.29 12.68
C VAL A 79 1.65 -23.95 14.01
N CYS A 80 0.76 -24.80 14.47
CA CYS A 80 0.88 -25.55 15.71
C CYS A 80 0.54 -27.02 15.49
N ASP A 81 0.84 -27.84 16.48
CA ASP A 81 0.49 -29.26 16.50
C ASP A 81 -1.04 -29.44 16.68
N GLU A 82 -1.58 -30.58 16.22
CA GLU A 82 -3.00 -30.95 16.39
C GLU A 82 -3.44 -30.99 17.86
N ASN A 83 -2.52 -31.25 18.78
CA ASN A 83 -2.78 -31.27 20.22
C ASN A 83 -2.80 -29.87 20.85
N THR A 84 -2.43 -28.82 20.11
CA THR A 84 -2.42 -27.45 20.63
C THR A 84 -3.84 -26.90 20.64
N SER A 85 -4.35 -26.56 21.83
CA SER A 85 -5.66 -25.91 21.94
C SER A 85 -5.59 -24.46 21.45
N THR A 86 -6.29 -24.17 20.35
CA THR A 86 -6.44 -22.82 19.78
C THR A 86 -7.16 -21.86 20.73
N ALA A 87 -8.15 -22.36 21.47
CA ALA A 87 -8.87 -21.59 22.48
C ALA A 87 -7.94 -21.15 23.64
N GLU A 88 -7.05 -22.03 24.07
CA GLU A 88 -6.05 -21.70 25.09
C GLU A 88 -5.01 -20.70 24.56
N LEU A 89 -4.55 -20.91 23.33
CA LEU A 89 -3.65 -19.96 22.67
C LEU A 89 -4.27 -18.56 22.60
N LEU A 90 -5.54 -18.47 22.17
CA LEU A 90 -6.27 -17.22 22.11
C LEU A 90 -6.44 -16.58 23.49
N ARG A 91 -6.68 -17.38 24.53
CA ARG A 91 -6.78 -16.92 25.92
C ARG A 91 -5.47 -16.31 26.40
N ILE A 92 -4.34 -16.96 26.15
CA ILE A 92 -3.01 -16.45 26.50
C ILE A 92 -2.73 -15.13 25.77
N PHE A 93 -3.00 -15.08 24.46
CA PHE A 93 -2.80 -13.87 23.65
C PHE A 93 -3.65 -12.70 24.16
N ASN A 94 -4.94 -12.92 24.43
CA ASN A 94 -5.82 -11.91 25.00
C ASN A 94 -5.47 -11.53 26.45
N GLY A 95 -4.74 -12.39 27.17
CA GLY A 95 -4.19 -12.09 28.49
C GLY A 95 -2.94 -11.19 28.46
N SER A 96 -2.31 -11.00 27.30
CA SER A 96 -1.04 -10.26 27.19
C SER A 96 -1.16 -8.76 27.44
N HIS A 97 -2.31 -8.15 27.11
CA HIS A 97 -2.54 -6.73 27.30
C HIS A 97 -4.04 -6.38 27.33
N PRO A 98 -4.53 -5.58 28.30
CA PRO A 98 -5.97 -5.32 28.48
C PRO A 98 -6.61 -4.51 27.34
N CYS A 99 -5.83 -3.73 26.59
CA CYS A 99 -6.33 -2.93 25.46
C CYS A 99 -6.19 -3.63 24.10
N LEU A 100 -5.74 -4.88 24.05
CA LEU A 100 -5.66 -5.65 22.81
C LEU A 100 -6.69 -6.78 22.84
N LEU A 101 -7.33 -7.00 21.70
CA LEU A 101 -8.22 -8.12 21.47
C LEU A 101 -7.79 -8.83 20.20
N PHE A 102 -7.22 -10.02 20.38
CA PHE A 102 -6.90 -10.96 19.32
C PHE A 102 -8.14 -11.77 18.96
N THR A 103 -8.25 -12.07 17.67
CA THR A 103 -9.23 -12.99 17.10
C THR A 103 -8.47 -14.08 16.37
N ILE A 104 -9.04 -15.29 16.32
CA ILE A 104 -8.44 -16.41 15.61
C ILE A 104 -9.37 -16.89 14.50
N GLU A 105 -8.78 -17.22 13.37
CA GLU A 105 -9.42 -17.96 12.29
C GLU A 105 -8.70 -19.31 12.22
N GLU A 106 -9.46 -20.40 12.16
CA GLU A 106 -8.91 -21.75 12.10
C GLU A 106 -9.01 -22.30 10.67
N GLU A 107 -8.17 -23.29 10.36
CA GLU A 107 -8.27 -24.03 9.11
C GLU A 107 -9.59 -24.80 9.07
N SER A 108 -10.29 -24.70 7.94
CA SER A 108 -11.54 -25.44 7.67
C SER A 108 -11.38 -26.19 6.36
N ASP A 109 -11.79 -27.46 6.35
CA ASP A 109 -11.75 -28.31 5.15
C ASP A 109 -10.37 -28.36 4.47
N SER A 110 -9.31 -28.48 5.27
CA SER A 110 -7.91 -28.45 4.81
C SER A 110 -7.54 -27.19 4.03
N SER A 111 -8.25 -26.08 4.29
CA SER A 111 -8.11 -24.81 3.60
C SER A 111 -7.99 -23.67 4.59
N PHE A 112 -7.02 -22.80 4.33
CA PHE A 112 -6.79 -21.59 5.09
C PHE A 112 -6.40 -20.44 4.16
N HIS A 113 -6.34 -19.23 4.70
CA HIS A 113 -5.85 -18.10 3.94
C HIS A 113 -5.03 -17.17 4.82
N PHE A 114 -4.01 -16.55 4.23
CA PHE A 114 -3.22 -15.54 4.90
C PHE A 114 -2.94 -14.41 3.91
N LEU A 115 -3.36 -13.20 4.26
CA LEU A 115 -3.34 -12.03 3.38
C LEU A 115 -4.03 -12.32 2.03
N ASP A 116 -3.26 -12.24 0.94
CA ASP A 116 -3.68 -12.39 -0.44
C ASP A 116 -3.53 -13.84 -0.97
N VAL A 117 -3.17 -14.79 -0.11
CA VAL A 117 -2.81 -16.16 -0.46
C VAL A 117 -3.77 -17.16 0.17
N LYS A 118 -4.37 -18.01 -0.66
CA LYS A 118 -5.13 -19.17 -0.23
C LYS A 118 -4.21 -20.37 -0.15
N LEU A 119 -4.27 -21.11 0.94
CA LEU A 119 -3.44 -22.27 1.26
C LEU A 119 -4.36 -23.49 1.41
N ASP A 120 -4.29 -24.42 0.47
CA ASP A 120 -4.99 -25.70 0.56
C ASP A 120 -3.96 -26.80 0.88
N ARG A 121 -4.17 -27.54 1.97
CA ARG A 121 -3.29 -28.62 2.43
C ARG A 121 -3.56 -29.88 1.61
N ARG A 122 -2.52 -30.44 0.99
CA ARG A 122 -2.59 -31.70 0.25
C ARG A 122 -2.47 -32.89 1.22
N GLU A 123 -2.93 -34.06 0.79
CA GLU A 123 -2.82 -35.31 1.56
C GLU A 123 -1.37 -35.66 1.93
N ASN A 124 -0.40 -35.30 1.08
CA ASN A 124 1.02 -35.51 1.34
C ASN A 124 1.66 -34.43 2.26
N GLY A 125 0.85 -33.56 2.87
CA GLY A 125 1.31 -32.49 3.77
C GLY A 125 1.86 -31.23 3.07
N THR A 126 1.97 -31.22 1.75
CA THR A 126 2.42 -30.02 1.03
C THR A 126 1.29 -29.01 0.81
N LEU A 127 1.62 -27.73 0.59
CA LEU A 127 0.64 -26.67 0.38
C LEU A 127 0.43 -26.37 -1.11
N LEU A 128 -0.82 -26.42 -1.54
CA LEU A 128 -1.29 -25.85 -2.80
C LEU A 128 -1.65 -24.37 -2.58
N ARG A 129 -1.00 -23.47 -3.31
CA ARG A 129 -1.20 -22.03 -3.17
C ARG A 129 -2.03 -21.48 -4.31
N SER A 130 -3.01 -20.64 -4.01
CA SER A 130 -3.77 -19.87 -5.01
C SER A 130 -4.09 -18.46 -4.51
N ILE A 131 -4.77 -17.62 -5.31
CA ILE A 131 -5.11 -16.26 -4.89
C ILE A 131 -6.34 -16.30 -4.00
N TYR A 132 -6.20 -15.81 -2.77
CA TYR A 132 -7.35 -15.54 -1.92
C TYR A 132 -8.07 -14.26 -2.35
N ARG A 133 -9.39 -14.29 -2.34
CA ARG A 133 -10.27 -13.15 -2.64
C ARG A 133 -11.29 -13.07 -1.52
N LYS A 134 -11.30 -11.96 -0.79
CA LYS A 134 -12.29 -11.71 0.26
C LYS A 134 -13.71 -11.78 -0.34
N PRO A 135 -14.75 -12.14 0.44
CA PRO A 135 -16.14 -12.17 -0.04
C PRO A 135 -16.62 -10.84 -0.66
N THR A 136 -16.02 -9.73 -0.25
CA THR A 136 -16.30 -8.39 -0.77
C THR A 136 -15.62 -8.08 -2.12
N PHE A 137 -14.79 -8.99 -2.65
CA PHE A 137 -14.11 -8.80 -3.92
C PHE A 137 -15.10 -8.92 -5.09
N THR A 138 -15.32 -7.81 -5.79
CA THR A 138 -16.28 -7.73 -6.91
C THR A 138 -15.68 -8.02 -8.28
N GLY A 139 -14.36 -8.22 -8.38
CA GLY A 139 -13.68 -8.32 -9.68
C GLY A 139 -13.57 -6.98 -10.42
N GLN A 140 -13.91 -5.86 -9.79
CA GLN A 140 -13.86 -4.54 -10.42
C GLN A 140 -12.43 -4.03 -10.53
N TYR A 141 -12.03 -3.68 -11.75
CA TYR A 141 -10.78 -3.03 -12.08
C TYR A 141 -11.02 -1.73 -12.83
N THR A 142 -9.96 -1.05 -13.27
CA THR A 142 -10.11 0.10 -14.18
C THR A 142 -10.80 -0.36 -15.47
N ASN A 143 -11.98 0.18 -15.77
CA ASN A 143 -12.69 -0.15 -17.00
C ASN A 143 -11.85 0.20 -18.24
N PHE A 144 -11.92 -0.63 -19.29
CA PHE A 144 -11.13 -0.41 -20.50
C PHE A 144 -11.46 0.90 -21.22
N ASN A 145 -12.67 1.44 -21.06
CA ASN A 145 -13.10 2.70 -21.67
C ASN A 145 -12.80 3.93 -20.81
N SER A 146 -12.24 3.77 -19.60
CA SER A 146 -11.88 4.90 -18.75
C SER A 146 -10.80 5.79 -19.39
N TRP A 147 -10.82 7.09 -19.06
CA TRP A 147 -9.84 8.10 -19.51
C TRP A 147 -8.48 7.95 -18.82
N VAL A 148 -7.83 6.83 -19.13
CA VAL A 148 -6.58 6.38 -18.54
C VAL A 148 -5.70 5.83 -19.68
N PRO A 149 -4.40 6.17 -19.71
CA PRO A 149 -3.50 5.70 -20.76
C PRO A 149 -3.51 4.17 -20.90
N LEU A 150 -3.45 3.66 -22.14
CA LEU A 150 -3.36 2.22 -22.44
C LEU A 150 -2.17 1.56 -21.74
N GLY A 151 -1.08 2.31 -21.50
CA GLY A 151 0.07 1.83 -20.73
C GLY A 151 -0.30 1.39 -19.31
N ARG A 152 -1.18 2.11 -18.62
CA ARG A 152 -1.64 1.72 -17.28
C ARG A 152 -2.57 0.51 -17.32
N LYS A 153 -3.47 0.46 -18.31
CA LYS A 153 -4.35 -0.70 -18.54
C LYS A 153 -3.54 -1.97 -18.85
N ARG A 154 -2.45 -1.83 -19.60
CA ARG A 154 -1.49 -2.92 -19.86
C ARG A 154 -0.75 -3.34 -18.60
N ASN A 155 -0.23 -2.38 -17.84
CA ASN A 155 0.52 -2.65 -16.63
C ASN A 155 -0.34 -3.32 -15.56
N LEU A 156 -1.64 -3.00 -15.48
CA LEU A 156 -2.59 -3.73 -14.64
C LEU A 156 -2.55 -5.24 -14.94
N ILE A 157 -2.70 -5.63 -16.21
CA ILE A 157 -2.67 -7.05 -16.62
C ILE A 157 -1.32 -7.66 -16.24
N HIS A 158 -0.21 -7.00 -16.57
CA HIS A 158 1.13 -7.51 -16.23
C HIS A 158 1.32 -7.70 -14.72
N SER A 159 0.90 -6.74 -13.91
CA SER A 159 1.01 -6.80 -12.44
C SER A 159 0.16 -7.94 -11.88
N LEU A 160 -1.06 -8.15 -12.38
CA LEU A 160 -1.92 -9.25 -11.94
C LEU A 160 -1.37 -10.62 -12.38
N CYS A 161 -0.88 -10.75 -13.60
CA CYS A 161 -0.22 -11.98 -14.05
C CYS A 161 1.07 -12.27 -13.27
N SER A 162 1.87 -11.23 -12.97
CA SER A 162 3.07 -11.38 -12.15
C SER A 162 2.72 -11.82 -10.73
N ARG A 163 1.65 -11.25 -10.13
CA ARG A 163 1.12 -11.67 -8.85
C ARG A 163 0.71 -13.15 -8.87
N ILE A 164 -0.07 -13.59 -9.88
CA ILE A 164 -0.49 -14.99 -10.04
C ILE A 164 0.74 -15.91 -10.07
N ARG A 165 1.70 -15.65 -10.96
CA ARG A 165 2.89 -16.50 -11.11
C ARG A 165 3.79 -16.52 -9.88
N LYS A 166 3.80 -15.45 -9.08
CA LYS A 166 4.60 -15.36 -7.86
C LYS A 166 3.97 -16.12 -6.67
N ILE A 167 2.64 -16.09 -6.57
CA ILE A 167 1.90 -16.64 -5.43
C ILE A 167 1.50 -18.10 -5.66
N CYS A 168 0.94 -18.38 -6.83
CA CYS A 168 0.26 -19.64 -7.11
C CYS A 168 1.25 -20.81 -7.30
N SER A 169 0.83 -22.00 -6.88
CA SER A 169 1.52 -23.24 -7.27
C SER A 169 1.26 -23.53 -8.76
N PRO A 170 2.20 -24.19 -9.48
CA PRO A 170 2.11 -24.40 -10.93
C PRO A 170 0.76 -24.92 -11.42
N GLU A 171 0.14 -25.81 -10.66
CA GLU A 171 -1.12 -26.48 -10.97
C GLU A 171 -2.34 -25.55 -10.92
N THR A 172 -2.23 -24.42 -10.21
CA THR A 172 -3.33 -23.45 -10.05
C THR A 172 -3.17 -22.22 -10.93
N ILE A 173 -2.01 -22.03 -11.57
CA ILE A 173 -1.71 -20.83 -12.35
C ILE A 173 -2.72 -20.65 -13.48
N ASP A 174 -3.01 -21.70 -14.25
CA ASP A 174 -3.90 -21.60 -15.42
C ASP A 174 -5.33 -21.25 -15.00
N ARG A 175 -5.85 -21.90 -13.95
CA ARG A 175 -7.15 -21.57 -13.35
C ARG A 175 -7.23 -20.10 -12.92
N GLU A 176 -6.18 -19.59 -12.28
CA GLU A 176 -6.13 -18.20 -11.84
C GLU A 176 -5.99 -17.20 -13.01
N LEU A 177 -5.29 -17.59 -14.07
CA LEU A 177 -5.23 -16.81 -15.31
C LEU A 177 -6.59 -16.76 -16.01
N ASP A 178 -7.36 -17.84 -15.99
CA ASP A 178 -8.72 -17.87 -16.56
C ASP A 178 -9.71 -17.04 -15.76
N ASN A 179 -9.59 -17.06 -14.43
CA ASN A 179 -10.32 -16.13 -13.55
C ASN A 179 -9.95 -14.67 -13.87
N LEU A 180 -8.67 -14.38 -14.10
CA LEU A 180 -8.23 -13.05 -14.51
C LEU A 180 -8.78 -12.65 -15.87
N ARG A 181 -8.79 -13.54 -16.87
CA ARG A 181 -9.39 -13.29 -18.19
C ARG A 181 -10.86 -12.90 -18.06
N SER A 182 -11.61 -13.69 -17.29
CA SER A 182 -13.04 -13.46 -17.07
C SER A 182 -13.30 -12.10 -16.42
N ASN A 183 -12.53 -11.76 -15.38
CA ASN A 183 -12.62 -10.44 -14.74
C ASN A 183 -12.29 -9.30 -15.71
N LEU A 184 -11.21 -9.42 -16.50
CA LEU A 184 -10.84 -8.38 -17.46
C LEU A 184 -11.89 -8.19 -18.56
N LEU A 185 -12.51 -9.27 -19.03
CA LEU A 185 -13.62 -9.21 -19.99
C LEU A 185 -14.82 -8.46 -19.41
N ASN A 186 -15.18 -8.74 -18.16
CA ASN A 186 -16.26 -8.03 -17.45
C ASN A 186 -15.94 -6.55 -17.24
N ASN A 187 -14.65 -6.18 -17.21
CA ASN A 187 -14.19 -4.78 -17.16
C ASN A 187 -14.05 -4.14 -18.56
N GLY A 188 -14.55 -4.79 -19.62
CA GLY A 188 -14.60 -4.26 -20.98
C GLY A 188 -13.30 -4.41 -21.79
N TYR A 189 -12.32 -5.18 -21.31
CA TYR A 189 -11.06 -5.34 -22.04
C TYR A 189 -11.25 -6.20 -23.29
N PRO A 190 -10.74 -5.78 -24.46
CA PRO A 190 -10.81 -6.59 -25.69
C PRO A 190 -10.02 -7.90 -25.55
N LYS A 191 -10.61 -9.03 -25.97
CA LYS A 191 -9.97 -10.37 -25.93
C LYS A 191 -8.54 -10.37 -26.48
N ARG A 192 -8.32 -9.77 -27.66
CA ARG A 192 -6.99 -9.67 -28.29
C ARG A 192 -5.98 -8.90 -27.42
N PHE A 193 -6.44 -7.87 -26.70
CA PHE A 193 -5.59 -7.10 -25.81
C PHE A 193 -5.21 -7.92 -24.57
N ILE A 194 -6.15 -8.69 -24.01
CA ILE A 194 -5.90 -9.56 -22.86
C ILE A 194 -4.85 -10.61 -23.22
N GLU A 195 -5.11 -11.43 -24.24
CA GLU A 195 -4.23 -12.56 -24.61
C GLU A 195 -2.80 -12.11 -24.96
N ARG A 196 -2.67 -10.98 -25.66
CA ARG A 196 -1.37 -10.41 -26.02
C ARG A 196 -0.52 -10.08 -24.79
N ASN A 197 -1.14 -9.59 -23.72
CA ASN A 197 -0.42 -9.12 -22.53
C ASN A 197 -0.29 -10.19 -21.45
N ILE A 198 -1.13 -11.22 -21.42
CA ILE A 198 -0.96 -12.39 -20.53
C ILE A 198 0.24 -13.24 -20.95
N LYS A 199 0.40 -13.48 -22.26
CA LYS A 199 1.50 -14.29 -22.82
C LYS A 199 2.87 -13.63 -22.70
N LYS A 200 2.92 -12.32 -22.48
CA LYS A 200 4.17 -11.58 -22.48
C LYS A 200 4.87 -11.73 -21.14
N GLU A 201 5.88 -12.59 -21.10
CA GLU A 201 6.82 -12.61 -19.99
C GLU A 201 7.76 -11.40 -20.09
N SER A 202 7.93 -10.68 -18.98
CA SER A 202 8.92 -9.61 -18.91
C SER A 202 10.29 -10.24 -18.84
N THR A 203 11.01 -10.28 -19.96
CA THR A 203 12.43 -10.61 -19.92
C THR A 203 13.16 -9.46 -19.21
N PRO A 204 13.90 -9.74 -18.12
CA PRO A 204 14.73 -8.72 -17.50
C PRO A 204 15.80 -8.30 -18.52
N ARG A 205 15.75 -7.04 -18.97
CA ARG A 205 16.81 -6.48 -19.79
C ARG A 205 18.02 -6.24 -18.89
N GLN A 206 19.13 -6.94 -19.16
CA GLN A 206 20.42 -6.57 -18.59
C GLN A 206 20.80 -5.19 -19.10
N VAL A 207 20.95 -4.24 -18.18
CA VAL A 207 21.42 -2.89 -18.48
C VAL A 207 22.93 -2.91 -18.32
N THR A 208 23.66 -2.75 -19.42
CA THR A 208 25.13 -2.76 -19.45
C THR A 208 25.75 -1.46 -18.92
N VAL A 209 25.02 -0.33 -18.93
CA VAL A 209 25.49 0.98 -18.41
C VAL A 209 24.34 1.74 -17.71
N PRO A 210 24.52 2.23 -16.47
CA PRO A 210 23.49 2.98 -15.77
C PRO A 210 23.25 4.34 -16.44
N LYS A 211 21.99 4.59 -16.82
CA LYS A 211 21.54 5.87 -17.37
C LYS A 211 20.91 6.75 -16.30
N LYS A 212 21.07 8.07 -16.41
CA LYS A 212 20.40 9.03 -15.52
C LYS A 212 18.91 9.04 -15.82
N LYS A 213 18.09 8.58 -14.87
CA LYS A 213 16.63 8.58 -14.99
C LYS A 213 16.10 10.02 -14.93
N LEU A 214 15.35 10.42 -15.96
CA LEU A 214 14.66 11.70 -16.02
C LEU A 214 13.16 11.46 -16.04
N PHE A 215 12.42 12.08 -15.12
CA PHE A 215 10.97 11.93 -15.03
C PHE A 215 10.30 13.22 -15.51
N ILE A 216 9.34 13.08 -16.43
CA ILE A 216 8.51 14.19 -16.88
C ILE A 216 7.04 13.77 -16.77
N SER A 217 6.26 14.56 -16.03
CA SER A 217 4.83 14.38 -15.89
C SER A 217 4.07 15.27 -16.87
N LEU A 218 3.15 14.70 -17.64
CA LEU A 218 2.31 15.42 -18.61
C LEU A 218 0.83 15.06 -18.40
N ALA A 219 -0.05 15.98 -18.77
CA ALA A 219 -1.49 15.71 -18.76
C ALA A 219 -1.85 14.70 -19.86
N PHE A 220 -2.67 13.71 -19.52
CA PHE A 220 -3.17 12.73 -20.49
C PHE A 220 -4.24 13.37 -21.38
N LYS A 221 -3.95 13.44 -22.69
CA LYS A 221 -4.84 14.00 -23.73
C LYS A 221 -5.30 12.93 -24.74
N GLY A 222 -5.39 11.67 -24.31
CA GLY A 222 -5.67 10.53 -25.18
C GLY A 222 -4.41 9.84 -25.69
N ASP A 223 -4.56 8.58 -26.09
CA ASP A 223 -3.43 7.71 -26.42
C ASP A 223 -2.66 8.18 -27.66
N THR A 224 -3.34 8.64 -28.72
CA THR A 224 -2.69 9.12 -29.96
C THR A 224 -1.73 10.27 -29.71
N ILE A 225 -2.18 11.29 -28.96
CA ILE A 225 -1.36 12.45 -28.61
C ILE A 225 -0.23 12.03 -27.67
N SER A 226 -0.54 11.18 -26.68
CA SER A 226 0.45 10.71 -25.71
C SER A 226 1.57 9.90 -26.37
N GLU A 227 1.24 9.03 -27.33
CA GLU A 227 2.21 8.24 -28.08
C GLU A 227 3.05 9.12 -29.02
N LEU A 228 2.44 10.11 -29.67
CA LEU A 228 3.17 11.10 -30.49
C LEU A 228 4.20 11.88 -29.66
N ILE A 229 3.77 12.43 -28.52
CA ILE A 229 4.65 13.18 -27.61
C ILE A 229 5.78 12.28 -27.12
N LYS A 230 5.44 11.06 -26.69
CA LYS A 230 6.42 10.08 -26.22
C LYS A 230 7.47 9.78 -27.30
N ASN A 231 7.05 9.51 -28.53
CA ASN A 231 7.97 9.20 -29.63
C ASN A 231 8.87 10.39 -29.96
N ARG A 232 8.32 11.61 -30.03
CA ARG A 232 9.09 12.82 -30.32
C ARG A 232 10.11 13.13 -29.22
N LEU A 233 9.69 13.12 -27.95
CA LEU A 233 10.57 13.41 -26.82
C LEU A 233 11.63 12.33 -26.64
N SER A 234 11.26 11.05 -26.72
CA SER A 234 12.22 9.96 -26.64
C SER A 234 13.24 10.01 -27.78
N LYS A 235 12.82 10.36 -29.02
CA LYS A 235 13.75 10.51 -30.15
C LYS A 235 14.68 11.71 -29.96
N CYS A 236 14.16 12.83 -29.45
CA CYS A 236 14.97 14.02 -29.15
C CYS A 236 16.03 13.71 -28.09
N ILE A 237 15.64 13.22 -26.92
CA ILE A 237 16.55 12.89 -25.81
C ILE A 237 17.60 11.85 -26.23
N LYS A 238 17.20 10.81 -26.98
CA LYS A 238 18.18 9.82 -27.48
C LYS A 238 19.24 10.42 -28.40
N ARG A 239 18.92 11.49 -29.14
CA ARG A 239 19.85 12.18 -30.04
C ARG A 239 20.75 13.17 -29.29
N THR A 240 20.20 13.94 -28.36
CA THR A 240 20.93 15.01 -27.66
C THR A 240 21.59 14.57 -26.35
N PHE A 241 21.02 13.59 -25.65
CA PHE A 241 21.50 13.15 -24.34
C PHE A 241 21.40 11.62 -24.16
N PRO A 242 22.25 10.81 -24.82
CA PRO A 242 22.19 9.35 -24.80
C PRO A 242 22.32 8.70 -23.41
N ALA A 243 22.97 9.42 -22.48
CA ALA A 243 23.17 9.04 -21.08
C ALA A 243 21.89 9.20 -20.22
N ALA A 244 20.85 9.87 -20.72
CA ALA A 244 19.57 9.98 -20.04
C ALA A 244 18.60 8.87 -20.44
N ASP A 245 17.82 8.42 -19.47
CA ASP A 245 16.67 7.53 -19.67
C ASP A 245 15.39 8.28 -19.30
N LEU A 246 14.59 8.62 -20.31
CA LEU A 246 13.39 9.42 -20.15
C LEU A 246 12.18 8.55 -19.77
N HIS A 247 11.62 8.83 -18.60
CA HIS A 247 10.38 8.26 -18.07
C HIS A 247 9.25 9.30 -18.16
N LEU A 248 8.41 9.15 -19.19
CA LEU A 248 7.22 9.98 -19.35
C LEU A 248 6.03 9.38 -18.61
N VAL A 249 5.44 10.17 -17.72
CA VAL A 249 4.27 9.80 -16.93
C VAL A 249 3.09 10.65 -17.37
N PHE A 250 2.09 10.01 -17.97
CA PHE A 250 0.82 10.66 -18.27
C PHE A 250 -0.12 10.58 -17.07
N THR A 251 -0.66 11.72 -16.67
CA THR A 251 -1.56 11.88 -15.53
C THR A 251 -2.94 12.32 -16.02
N SER A 252 -3.97 11.55 -15.66
CA SER A 252 -5.36 11.97 -15.78
C SER A 252 -5.75 12.71 -14.49
N ARG A 253 -6.60 13.74 -14.61
CA ARG A 253 -7.18 14.41 -13.44
C ARG A 253 -8.54 13.79 -13.17
N ASN A 254 -8.84 13.49 -11.90
CA ASN A 254 -10.19 13.08 -11.50
C ASN A 254 -11.13 14.26 -11.73
N MET A 255 -12.16 14.08 -12.56
CA MET A 255 -13.16 15.12 -12.81
C MET A 255 -14.07 15.33 -11.60
N ILE A 256 -14.31 14.27 -10.82
CA ILE A 256 -15.09 14.32 -9.59
C ILE A 256 -14.11 14.32 -8.41
N ARG A 257 -14.05 15.43 -7.67
CA ARG A 257 -13.37 15.48 -6.38
C ARG A 257 -14.41 15.23 -5.29
N GLN A 258 -14.51 14.00 -4.80
CA GLN A 258 -15.19 13.75 -3.53
C GLN A 258 -14.32 14.36 -2.43
N CYS A 259 -14.68 15.56 -1.97
CA CYS A 259 -14.05 16.16 -0.80
C CYS A 259 -14.73 15.57 0.43
N VAL A 260 -14.21 14.44 0.90
CA VAL A 260 -14.70 13.75 2.13
C VAL A 260 -14.18 14.45 3.39
N LYS A 261 -13.33 15.48 3.24
CA LYS A 261 -12.83 16.29 4.35
C LYS A 261 -13.63 17.58 4.47
N ASP A 262 -13.85 18.01 5.70
CA ASP A 262 -14.45 19.29 6.02
C ASP A 262 -13.72 20.43 5.29
N ARG A 263 -14.50 21.40 4.80
CA ARG A 263 -13.93 22.64 4.31
C ARG A 263 -13.32 23.36 5.51
N LEU A 264 -11.99 23.46 5.52
CA LEU A 264 -11.30 24.28 6.51
C LEU A 264 -11.74 25.76 6.34
N PRO A 265 -11.91 26.51 7.45
CA PRO A 265 -12.13 27.95 7.39
C PRO A 265 -11.05 28.63 6.55
N LEU A 266 -11.39 29.72 5.86
CA LEU A 266 -10.46 30.46 4.98
C LEU A 266 -9.13 30.80 5.67
N LEU A 267 -9.21 31.15 6.95
CA LEU A 267 -8.06 31.49 7.79
C LEU A 267 -7.16 30.28 8.09
N SER A 268 -7.67 29.05 8.03
CA SER A 268 -6.92 27.81 8.28
C SER A 268 -6.47 27.12 6.99
N THR A 269 -6.60 27.79 5.83
CA THR A 269 -6.14 27.27 4.55
C THR A 269 -4.63 27.44 4.39
N SER A 270 -3.95 26.44 3.82
CA SER A 270 -2.56 26.57 3.40
C SER A 270 -2.48 27.26 2.04
N MET A 271 -1.31 27.81 1.70
CA MET A 271 -1.05 28.52 0.44
C MET A 271 -1.85 29.83 0.29
N CYS A 272 -2.36 30.39 1.37
CA CYS A 272 -2.96 31.72 1.38
C CYS A 272 -1.87 32.81 1.45
N ILE A 273 -2.19 33.95 0.83
CA ILE A 273 -1.42 35.18 0.95
C ILE A 273 -2.07 35.97 2.08
N TYR A 274 -1.29 36.35 3.09
CA TYR A 274 -1.77 37.14 4.22
C TYR A 274 -0.98 38.44 4.33
N SER A 275 -1.63 39.46 4.90
CA SER A 275 -1.02 40.75 5.20
C SER A 275 -1.03 40.93 6.71
N PHE A 276 0.14 41.17 7.31
CA PHE A 276 0.30 41.51 8.72
C PHE A 276 0.70 42.98 8.83
N THR A 277 -0.11 43.77 9.51
CA THR A 277 0.22 45.17 9.82
C THR A 277 0.77 45.22 11.24
N CYS A 278 2.05 45.60 11.36
CA CYS A 278 2.68 45.83 12.65
C CYS A 278 2.06 47.06 13.33
N SER A 279 2.12 47.12 14.66
CA SER A 279 1.69 48.28 15.45
C SER A 279 2.42 49.58 15.07
N CYS A 280 3.59 49.50 14.44
CA CYS A 280 4.31 50.66 13.90
C CYS A 280 3.85 51.09 12.49
N GLY A 281 2.80 50.47 11.93
CA GLY A 281 2.24 50.78 10.61
C GLY A 281 2.93 50.07 9.43
N ALA A 282 4.03 49.36 9.65
CA ALA A 282 4.68 48.57 8.62
C ALA A 282 3.83 47.35 8.22
N VAL A 283 3.71 47.09 6.91
CA VAL A 283 2.91 45.99 6.37
C VAL A 283 3.81 44.90 5.79
N TYR A 284 3.66 43.66 6.27
CA TYR A 284 4.31 42.46 5.74
C TYR A 284 3.30 41.62 4.96
N ILE A 285 3.61 41.31 3.70
CA ILE A 285 2.82 40.39 2.88
C ILE A 285 3.56 39.06 2.81
N GLY A 286 2.96 38.01 3.39
CA GLY A 286 3.53 36.67 3.48
C GLY A 286 2.69 35.64 2.74
N ARG A 287 3.30 34.49 2.43
CA ARG A 287 2.61 33.31 1.93
C ARG A 287 2.83 32.14 2.87
N CYS A 288 1.76 31.56 3.42
CA CYS A 288 1.90 30.38 4.26
C CYS A 288 2.05 29.11 3.40
N LYS A 289 2.99 28.21 3.74
CA LYS A 289 3.06 26.86 3.15
C LYS A 289 2.33 25.82 3.98
N ARG A 290 2.04 26.13 5.25
CA ARG A 290 1.30 25.32 6.22
C ARG A 290 0.08 26.10 6.68
N ASN A 291 -0.93 25.43 7.20
CA ASN A 291 -2.12 26.10 7.74
C ASN A 291 -1.69 27.17 8.75
N LEU A 292 -2.29 28.36 8.65
CA LEU A 292 -2.23 29.37 9.70
C LEU A 292 -3.09 28.94 10.89
#